data_AF-A0A4V1UVX7-F1
#
_entry.id   AF-A0A4V1UVX7-F1
#
_cell.length_a   1.000
_cell.length_b   1.000
_cell.length_c   1.000
_cell.angle_alpha   90.00
_cell.angle_beta   90.00
_cell.angle_gamma   90.00
#
_symmetry.space_group_name_H-M   'P 1'
#
loop_
_entity.id
_entity.type
_entity.pdbx_description
1 polymer ?
#
loop_
_entity_poly.entity_id
_entity_poly.type
_entity_poly.pdbx_seq_one_letter_code
_entity_poly.pdbx_strand_id
1 'polypeptide(L)'
;MKASVLAAAAILLVGCRQSEPVQSVELSEITAILAEPLAYDGKLVRVQGAAVVRFEASFICPSPETLDSPDSSKKCFSLVPGEAGGIAYDIRQLDGQTVEIVGWFNAKSFGHMGAYGGTIAATWGKVTGSHNMRDAPPPPPPPGSSANNSFKPNPLRGSA
;
A
#
# COMPACT_ATOMS: atom_id res chain seq x y z
N MET A 1 44.31 42.44 -37.94
CA MET A 1 42.96 41.97 -38.32
C MET A 1 42.93 40.45 -38.28
N LYS A 2 41.76 39.87 -37.96
CA LYS A 2 41.40 38.45 -37.84
C LYS A 2 41.34 37.92 -36.40
N ALA A 3 40.16 38.11 -35.83
CA ALA A 3 39.60 37.34 -34.73
C ALA A 3 39.46 35.87 -35.14
N SER A 4 39.58 34.95 -34.18
CA SER A 4 39.12 33.57 -34.34
C SER A 4 38.34 33.18 -33.10
N VAL A 5 37.23 32.53 -33.40
CA VAL A 5 35.98 32.47 -32.66
C VAL A 5 36.03 31.39 -31.58
N LEU A 6 35.57 31.74 -30.38
CA LEU A 6 35.29 30.82 -29.29
C LEU A 6 34.13 29.89 -29.68
N ALA A 7 34.37 28.58 -29.68
CA ALA A 7 33.30 27.58 -29.69
C ALA A 7 33.06 27.10 -28.25
N ALA A 8 32.06 27.69 -27.59
CA ALA A 8 31.54 27.17 -26.33
C ALA A 8 30.57 26.02 -26.64
N ALA A 9 31.00 24.79 -26.37
CA ALA A 9 30.12 23.62 -26.40
C ALA A 9 29.31 23.59 -25.11
N ALA A 10 28.10 24.15 -25.15
CA ALA A 10 27.09 23.97 -24.12
C ALA A 10 26.51 22.55 -24.26
N ILE A 11 26.98 21.62 -23.43
CA ILE A 11 26.37 20.29 -23.27
C ILE A 11 25.07 20.48 -22.47
N LEU A 12 23.94 20.49 -23.18
CA LEU A 12 22.61 20.39 -22.59
C LEU A 12 22.47 19.01 -21.95
N LEU A 13 22.68 18.94 -20.63
CA LEU A 13 22.26 17.81 -19.81
C LEU A 13 20.73 17.80 -19.76
N VAL A 14 20.12 17.20 -20.80
CA VAL A 14 18.74 16.72 -20.71
C VAL A 14 18.74 15.66 -19.61
N GLY A 15 18.08 15.99 -18.49
CA GLY A 15 17.92 15.11 -17.35
C GLY A 15 17.18 13.84 -17.76
N CYS A 16 17.92 12.81 -18.17
CA CYS A 16 17.45 11.45 -18.08
C CYS A 16 17.24 11.18 -16.60
N ARG A 17 15.98 11.18 -16.15
CA ARG A 17 15.59 10.47 -14.93
C ARG A 17 15.93 9.00 -15.16
N GLN A 18 17.16 8.61 -14.85
CA GLN A 18 17.55 7.22 -14.81
C GLN A 18 16.67 6.57 -13.76
N SER A 19 15.68 5.80 -14.21
CA SER A 19 14.98 4.85 -13.37
C SER A 19 16.06 3.92 -12.82
N GLU A 20 16.42 4.09 -11.55
CA GLU A 20 17.37 3.19 -10.90
C GLU A 20 16.83 1.76 -11.05
N PRO A 21 17.67 0.81 -11.51
CA PRO A 21 17.24 -0.56 -11.63
C PRO A 21 16.84 -1.07 -10.25
N VAL A 22 15.69 -1.74 -10.16
CA VAL A 22 15.11 -2.29 -8.92
C VAL A 22 16.14 -3.08 -8.07
N GLN A 23 17.19 -3.62 -8.69
CA GLN A 23 18.29 -4.35 -8.05
C GLN A 23 19.30 -3.46 -7.29
N SER A 24 19.36 -2.15 -7.53
CA SER A 24 20.28 -1.25 -6.82
C SER A 24 19.76 -0.77 -5.47
N VAL A 25 18.50 -1.10 -5.13
CA VAL A 25 17.87 -0.72 -3.86
C VAL A 25 18.26 -1.73 -2.79
N GLU A 26 18.91 -1.24 -1.74
CA GLU A 26 19.29 -2.06 -0.59
C GLU A 26 18.05 -2.53 0.18
N LEU A 27 18.08 -3.78 0.65
CA LEU A 27 17.01 -4.34 1.46
C LEU A 27 17.03 -3.69 2.84
N SER A 28 15.92 -3.07 3.21
CA SER A 28 15.69 -2.50 4.52
C SER A 28 14.69 -3.34 5.30
N GLU A 29 14.99 -3.55 6.58
CA GLU A 29 14.05 -4.16 7.51
C GLU A 29 12.86 -3.22 7.77
N ILE A 30 11.64 -3.76 7.76
CA ILE A 30 10.42 -2.99 8.03
C ILE A 30 10.49 -2.31 9.41
N THR A 31 11.05 -3.01 10.40
CA THR A 31 11.24 -2.48 11.77
C THR A 31 12.22 -1.31 11.82
N ALA A 32 13.25 -1.29 10.98
CA ALA A 32 14.20 -0.18 10.89
C ALA A 32 13.54 1.07 10.29
N ILE A 33 12.71 0.88 9.25
CA ILE A 33 11.95 2.00 8.66
C ILE A 33 10.94 2.55 9.68
N LEU A 34 10.27 1.69 10.45
CA LEU A 34 9.33 2.11 11.50
C LEU A 34 10.00 2.90 12.63
N ALA A 35 11.27 2.62 12.94
CA ALA A 35 12.02 3.36 13.96
C ALA A 35 12.35 4.79 13.53
N GLU A 36 12.62 5.00 12.23
CA GLU A 36 13.03 6.29 11.68
C GLU A 36 12.28 6.65 10.37
N PRO A 37 10.93 6.72 10.37
CA PRO A 37 10.15 6.78 9.14
C PRO A 37 10.45 8.03 8.30
N LEU A 38 10.75 9.16 8.94
CA LEU A 38 11.12 10.40 8.25
C LEU A 38 12.46 10.29 7.50
N ALA A 39 13.36 9.38 7.89
CA ALA A 39 14.60 9.15 7.17
C ALA A 39 14.38 8.44 5.81
N TYR A 40 13.23 7.77 5.66
CA TYR A 40 12.84 7.04 4.45
C TYR A 40 11.72 7.75 3.65
N ASP A 41 11.15 8.85 4.16
CA ASP A 41 10.03 9.56 3.51
C ASP A 41 10.41 10.02 2.10
N GLY A 42 9.56 9.68 1.12
CA GLY A 42 9.78 10.01 -0.29
C GLY A 42 10.92 9.25 -0.95
N LYS A 43 11.48 8.21 -0.32
CA LYS A 43 12.53 7.37 -0.91
C LYS A 43 11.96 6.06 -1.44
N LEU A 44 12.64 5.50 -2.43
CA LEU A 44 12.42 4.13 -2.85
C LEU A 44 13.00 3.20 -1.76
N VAL A 45 12.21 2.25 -1.29
CA VAL A 45 12.61 1.25 -0.31
C VAL A 45 12.41 -0.14 -0.88
N ARG A 46 13.28 -1.06 -0.49
CA ARG A 46 13.11 -2.50 -0.71
C ARG A 46 12.87 -3.14 0.64
N VAL A 47 11.80 -3.90 0.79
CA VAL A 47 11.46 -4.55 2.05
C VAL A 47 11.03 -5.98 1.80
N GLN A 48 11.20 -6.84 2.80
CA GLN A 48 10.64 -8.18 2.84
C GLN A 48 9.60 -8.28 3.95
N GLY A 49 8.52 -9.02 3.72
CA GLY A 49 7.46 -9.18 4.71
C GLY A 49 6.30 -10.05 4.26
N ALA A 50 5.34 -10.22 5.16
CA ALA A 50 4.07 -10.89 4.89
C ALA A 50 3.04 -9.90 4.38
N ALA A 51 2.56 -10.08 3.16
CA ALA A 51 1.58 -9.21 2.52
C ALA A 51 0.16 -9.78 2.63
N VAL A 52 -0.79 -8.87 2.86
CA VAL A 52 -2.22 -9.13 2.87
C VAL A 52 -2.86 -8.09 1.95
N VAL A 53 -3.64 -8.54 0.98
CA VAL A 53 -4.31 -7.67 0.00
C VAL A 53 -5.75 -8.14 -0.17
N ARG A 54 -6.63 -7.56 0.65
CA ARG A 54 -8.06 -7.83 0.72
C ARG A 54 -8.85 -6.55 0.48
N PHE A 55 -10.16 -6.68 0.27
CA PHE A 55 -11.05 -5.54 -0.05
C PHE A 55 -10.96 -4.38 0.97
N GLU A 56 -10.88 -4.70 2.26
CA GLU A 56 -10.87 -3.70 3.34
C GLU A 56 -9.46 -3.36 3.85
N ALA A 57 -8.44 -4.12 3.45
CA ALA A 57 -7.09 -3.97 3.98
C ALA A 57 -6.02 -4.46 3.01
N SER A 58 -5.09 -3.58 2.65
CA SER A 58 -3.89 -3.89 1.88
C SER A 58 -2.66 -3.40 2.64
N PHE A 59 -1.81 -4.32 3.09
CA PHE A 59 -0.67 -4.01 3.95
C PHE A 59 0.41 -5.10 3.91
N ILE A 60 1.59 -4.74 4.40
CA ILE A 60 2.75 -5.63 4.58
C ILE A 60 3.31 -5.49 5.99
N CYS A 61 3.59 -6.63 6.63
CA CYS A 61 4.16 -6.71 7.98
C CYS A 61 5.54 -7.39 7.95
N PRO A 62 6.41 -7.16 8.94
CA PRO A 62 7.74 -7.78 9.03
C PRO A 62 7.71 -9.30 8.90
N SER A 63 6.68 -9.93 9.46
CA SER A 63 6.55 -11.39 9.45
C SER A 63 5.08 -11.82 9.56
N PRO A 64 4.76 -13.08 9.23
CA PRO A 64 3.42 -13.63 9.43
C PRO A 64 2.96 -13.59 10.89
N GLU A 65 3.85 -13.79 11.85
CA GLU A 65 3.51 -13.77 13.28
C GLU A 65 3.08 -12.36 13.74
N THR A 66 3.55 -11.32 13.04
CA THR A 66 3.12 -9.95 13.32
C THR A 66 1.65 -9.76 13.01
N LEU A 67 1.08 -10.52 12.06
CA LEU A 67 -0.32 -10.40 11.64
C LEU A 67 -1.32 -10.71 12.76
N ASP A 68 -0.98 -11.67 13.63
CA ASP A 68 -1.83 -12.14 14.72
C ASP A 68 -1.69 -11.32 16.01
N SER A 69 -0.80 -10.31 16.04
CA SER A 69 -0.53 -9.49 17.22
C SER A 69 -1.64 -8.43 17.43
N PRO A 70 -2.06 -8.15 18.68
CA PRO A 70 -3.10 -7.14 18.99
C PRO A 70 -2.75 -5.70 18.55
N ASP A 71 -1.46 -5.40 18.35
CA ASP A 71 -0.95 -4.12 17.80
C ASP A 71 -0.33 -4.26 16.41
N SER A 72 -0.75 -5.27 15.62
CA SER A 72 -0.15 -5.60 14.33
C SER A 72 -0.09 -4.41 13.38
N SER A 73 -1.18 -3.65 13.26
CA SER A 73 -1.30 -2.61 12.24
C SER A 73 -0.20 -1.54 12.30
N LYS A 74 0.18 -1.06 13.50
CA LYS A 74 1.24 -0.04 13.67
C LYS A 74 2.64 -0.56 13.35
N LYS A 75 2.81 -1.88 13.33
CA LYS A 75 4.06 -2.56 12.96
C LYS A 75 4.11 -2.90 11.47
N CYS A 76 3.12 -2.48 10.70
CA CYS A 76 2.98 -2.79 9.29
C CYS A 76 2.86 -1.49 8.47
N PHE A 77 3.04 -1.62 7.15
CA PHE A 77 2.82 -0.54 6.21
C PHE A 77 1.60 -0.81 5.37
N SER A 78 0.82 0.23 5.08
CA SER A 78 -0.22 0.15 4.05
C SER A 78 0.44 -0.09 2.70
N LEU A 79 -0.16 -0.96 1.89
CA LEU A 79 0.33 -1.31 0.58
C LEU A 79 -0.66 -0.79 -0.47
N VAL A 80 -0.16 0.01 -1.41
CA VAL A 80 -0.96 0.54 -2.52
C VAL A 80 -0.26 0.26 -3.85
N PRO A 81 -1.01 0.18 -4.97
CA PRO A 81 -0.41 0.13 -6.30
C PRO A 81 0.45 1.38 -6.54
N GLY A 82 1.73 1.20 -6.82
CA GLY A 82 2.60 2.22 -7.41
C GLY A 82 2.71 2.03 -8.92
N GLU A 83 3.34 2.98 -9.60
CA GLU A 83 3.54 2.94 -11.04
C GLU A 83 5.00 2.67 -11.43
N ALA A 84 5.21 1.74 -12.36
CA ALA A 84 6.49 1.49 -13.01
C ALA A 84 6.31 1.57 -14.52
N GLY A 85 7.04 2.47 -15.18
CA GLY A 85 6.93 2.63 -16.64
C GLY A 85 5.52 3.03 -17.13
N GLY A 86 4.75 3.73 -16.30
CA GLY A 86 3.37 4.14 -16.61
C GLY A 86 2.32 3.04 -16.44
N ILE A 87 2.69 1.90 -15.86
CA ILE A 87 1.77 0.80 -15.56
C ILE A 87 1.67 0.65 -14.04
N ALA A 88 0.45 0.63 -13.52
CA ALA A 88 0.19 0.35 -12.12
C ALA A 88 0.53 -1.12 -11.79
N TYR A 89 1.28 -1.32 -10.72
CA TYR A 89 1.64 -2.65 -10.25
C TYR A 89 0.44 -3.36 -9.62
N ASP A 90 0.12 -4.57 -10.08
CA ASP A 90 -0.97 -5.36 -9.51
C ASP A 90 -0.54 -5.97 -8.17
N ILE A 91 -0.94 -5.35 -7.06
CA ILE A 91 -0.62 -5.86 -5.71
C ILE A 91 -1.47 -7.08 -5.31
N ARG A 92 -2.57 -7.40 -6.02
CA ARG A 92 -3.46 -8.51 -5.64
C ARG A 92 -2.76 -9.87 -5.69
N GLN A 93 -1.75 -10.00 -6.54
CA GLN A 93 -0.91 -11.20 -6.61
C GLN A 93 -0.08 -11.46 -5.34
N LEU A 94 0.01 -10.48 -4.42
CA LEU A 94 0.77 -10.57 -3.18
C LEU A 94 -0.08 -11.06 -1.99
N ASP A 95 -1.39 -11.24 -2.16
CA ASP A 95 -2.24 -11.67 -1.05
C ASP A 95 -1.85 -13.06 -0.53
N GLY A 96 -1.76 -13.19 0.79
CA GLY A 96 -1.35 -14.44 1.46
C GLY A 96 0.11 -14.85 1.20
N GLN A 97 0.95 -13.96 0.66
CA GLN A 97 2.33 -14.26 0.30
C GLN A 97 3.34 -13.61 1.26
N THR A 98 4.48 -14.29 1.45
CA THR A 98 5.70 -13.63 1.93
C THR A 98 6.44 -13.11 0.71
N VAL A 99 6.69 -11.81 0.67
CA VAL A 99 7.11 -11.09 -0.52
C VAL A 99 8.32 -10.22 -0.22
N GLU A 100 9.11 -10.01 -1.25
CA GLU A 100 10.05 -8.90 -1.32
C GLU A 100 9.45 -7.87 -2.27
N ILE A 101 9.35 -6.60 -1.85
CA ILE A 101 8.77 -5.53 -2.66
C ILE A 101 9.72 -4.36 -2.75
N VAL A 102 9.62 -3.63 -3.86
CA VAL A 102 10.23 -2.31 -4.02
C VAL A 102 9.11 -1.31 -4.26
N GLY A 103 9.17 -0.17 -3.58
CA GLY A 103 8.16 0.87 -3.72
C GLY A 103 8.57 2.18 -3.07
N TRP A 104 7.80 3.24 -3.36
CA TRP A 104 8.00 4.55 -2.74
C TRP A 104 7.37 4.57 -1.35
N PHE A 105 8.17 4.93 -0.36
CA PHE A 105 7.69 5.06 1.02
C PHE A 105 7.16 6.46 1.30
N ASN A 106 6.05 6.55 2.02
CA ASN A 106 5.46 7.79 2.50
C ASN A 106 5.19 7.68 4.00
N ALA A 107 5.95 8.44 4.78
CA ALA A 107 5.88 8.46 6.25
C ALA A 107 4.67 9.24 6.79
N LYS A 108 4.00 10.02 5.94
CA LYS A 108 2.87 10.89 6.27
C LYS A 108 1.51 10.29 5.87
N SER A 109 1.54 9.13 5.21
CA SER A 109 0.34 8.38 4.81
C SER A 109 0.29 7.11 5.63
N PHE A 110 -0.79 6.94 6.40
CA PHE A 110 -0.91 5.86 7.39
C PHE A 110 -1.99 4.83 6.99
N GLY A 111 -2.35 4.79 5.71
CA GLY A 111 -3.42 3.96 5.17
C GLY A 111 -4.81 4.24 5.77
N HIS A 112 -5.71 3.26 5.67
CA HIS A 112 -7.09 3.38 6.15
C HIS A 112 -7.12 3.67 7.66
N MET A 113 -7.82 4.74 8.05
CA MET A 113 -8.01 5.20 9.44
C MET A 113 -6.73 5.48 10.26
N GLY A 114 -5.57 5.60 9.62
CA GLY A 114 -4.32 5.86 10.33
C GLY A 114 -3.75 4.65 11.09
N ALA A 115 -4.10 3.45 10.65
CA ALA A 115 -3.75 2.21 11.35
C ALA A 115 -2.28 1.78 11.16
N TYR A 116 -1.59 2.26 10.13
CA TYR A 116 -0.27 1.78 9.71
C TYR A 116 0.86 2.77 9.98
N GLY A 117 2.11 2.29 10.04
CA GLY A 117 3.29 3.13 10.28
C GLY A 117 3.79 3.94 9.08
N GLY A 118 3.08 3.85 7.95
CA GLY A 118 3.43 4.45 6.66
C GLY A 118 2.73 3.74 5.52
N THR A 119 2.97 4.22 4.29
CA THR A 119 2.47 3.61 3.05
C THR A 119 3.62 3.30 2.11
N ILE A 120 3.59 2.13 1.47
CA ILE A 120 4.45 1.78 0.34
C ILE A 120 3.60 1.72 -0.93
N ALA A 121 3.94 2.57 -1.90
CA ALA A 121 3.43 2.46 -3.26
C ALA A 121 4.33 1.50 -4.05
N ALA A 122 3.92 0.22 -4.11
CA ALA A 122 4.72 -0.85 -4.69
C ALA A 122 4.83 -0.72 -6.20
N THR A 123 6.05 -0.72 -6.72
CA THR A 123 6.34 -0.64 -8.16
C THR A 123 6.87 -1.96 -8.71
N TRP A 124 7.30 -2.86 -7.82
CA TRP A 124 7.75 -4.21 -8.13
C TRP A 124 7.57 -5.12 -6.91
N GLY A 125 7.43 -6.42 -7.14
CA GLY A 125 7.46 -7.41 -6.09
C GLY A 125 7.82 -8.81 -6.59
N LYS A 126 8.31 -9.63 -5.66
CA LYS A 126 8.65 -11.03 -5.87
C LYS A 126 8.11 -11.85 -4.70
N VAL A 127 7.40 -12.92 -5.02
CA VAL A 127 6.98 -13.91 -4.04
C VAL A 127 8.19 -14.73 -3.60
N THR A 128 8.37 -14.85 -2.29
CA THR A 128 9.44 -15.61 -1.65
C THR A 128 8.92 -16.80 -0.83
N GLY A 129 7.61 -16.82 -0.55
CA GLY A 129 6.90 -17.90 0.13
C GLY A 129 5.43 -17.54 0.32
N SER A 130 4.73 -18.34 1.12
CA SER A 130 3.31 -18.15 1.45
C SER A 130 3.11 -18.13 2.97
N HIS A 131 2.04 -17.49 3.43
CA HIS A 131 1.60 -17.55 4.83
C HIS A 131 0.10 -17.85 4.92
N ASN A 132 -0.31 -18.41 6.06
CA ASN A 132 -1.67 -18.91 6.27
C ASN A 132 -2.49 -17.98 7.18
N MET A 133 -2.39 -16.66 7.00
CA MET A 133 -3.25 -15.76 7.76
C MET A 133 -4.71 -16.15 7.52
N ARG A 134 -5.42 -16.49 8.60
CA ARG A 134 -6.80 -16.97 8.50
C ARG A 134 -7.63 -15.96 7.71
N ASP A 135 -8.50 -16.47 6.84
CA ASP A 135 -9.49 -15.63 6.18
C ASP A 135 -10.24 -14.83 7.24
N ALA A 136 -10.55 -13.58 6.90
CA ALA A 136 -11.45 -12.80 7.74
C ALA A 136 -12.74 -13.63 7.92
N PRO A 137 -13.36 -13.60 9.10
CA PRO A 137 -14.66 -14.24 9.29
C PRO A 137 -15.61 -13.77 8.17
N PRO A 138 -16.44 -14.65 7.59
CA PRO A 138 -17.40 -14.22 6.59
C PRO A 138 -18.23 -13.06 7.16
N PRO A 139 -18.59 -12.06 6.34
CA PRO A 139 -19.39 -10.95 6.80
C PRO A 139 -20.70 -11.49 7.40
N PRO A 140 -21.25 -10.83 8.43
CA PRO A 140 -22.55 -11.21 8.95
C PRO A 140 -23.57 -11.19 7.79
N PRO A 141 -24.55 -12.12 7.78
CA PRO A 141 -25.58 -12.10 6.76
C PRO A 141 -26.23 -10.70 6.73
N PRO A 142 -26.55 -10.17 5.55
CA PRO A 142 -27.23 -8.89 5.44
C PRO A 142 -28.50 -8.94 6.30
N PRO A 143 -28.90 -7.80 6.93
CA PRO A 143 -30.15 -7.75 7.67
C PRO A 143 -31.25 -8.32 6.79
N GLY A 144 -31.87 -9.42 7.23
CA GLY A 144 -33.00 -9.99 6.51
C GLY A 144 -34.05 -8.91 6.27
N SER A 145 -34.80 -9.01 5.17
CA SER A 145 -35.90 -8.10 4.83
C SER A 145 -37.00 -8.12 5.90
N SER A 146 -36.74 -7.54 7.07
CA SER A 146 -37.67 -7.33 8.17
C SER A 146 -37.81 -5.83 8.39
N ALA A 147 -38.13 -5.13 7.30
CA ALA A 147 -38.83 -3.85 7.37
C ALA A 147 -40.18 -4.03 6.68
N ASN A 148 -40.95 -5.04 7.09
CA ASN A 148 -42.36 -5.13 6.73
C ASN A 148 -43.18 -4.24 7.68
N ASN A 149 -42.81 -2.95 7.74
CA ASN A 149 -43.55 -1.92 8.46
C ASN A 149 -44.73 -1.51 7.59
N SER A 150 -45.65 -2.46 7.33
CA SER A 150 -46.98 -2.11 6.86
C SER A 150 -47.74 -1.48 8.02
N PHE A 151 -47.46 -0.21 8.28
CA PHE A 151 -48.36 0.64 9.03
C PHE A 151 -49.65 0.74 8.20
N LYS A 152 -50.66 -0.06 8.54
CA LYS A 152 -52.03 0.18 8.07
C LYS A 152 -52.58 1.32 8.93
N PRO A 153 -52.85 2.52 8.38
CA PRO A 153 -53.66 3.49 9.11
C PRO A 153 -55.07 2.90 9.30
N ASN A 154 -55.53 2.82 10.54
CA ASN A 154 -56.93 2.52 10.83
C ASN A 154 -57.80 3.68 10.28
N PRO A 155 -58.82 3.44 9.45
CA PRO A 155 -59.76 4.48 9.11
C PRO A 155 -60.59 4.81 10.36
N LEU A 156 -60.59 6.09 10.73
CA LEU A 156 -61.50 6.65 11.72
C LEU A 156 -62.93 6.39 11.24
N ARG A 157 -63.59 5.38 11.81
CA ARG A 157 -65.02 5.16 11.60
C ARG A 157 -65.77 6.16 12.49
N GLY A 158 -66.21 7.26 11.89
CA GLY A 158 -67.24 8.10 12.48
C GLY A 158 -68.51 7.28 12.69
N SER A 159 -69.08 7.39 13.89
CA SER A 159 -70.47 7.07 14.14
C SER A 159 -71.21 8.38 14.39
N ALA A 160 -72.39 8.45 13.79
CA ALA A 160 -73.34 9.56 13.77
C ALA A 160 -73.76 10.05 15.16
#